data_AF-A0A7M3Y2K8-F1
#
_entry.id   AF-A0A7M3Y2K8-F1
#
_cell.length_a   1.000
_cell.length_b   1.000
_cell.length_c   1.000
_cell.angle_alpha   90.00
_cell.angle_beta   90.00
_cell.angle_gamma   90.00
#
_symmetry.space_group_name_H-M   'P 1'
#
loop_
_entity.id
_entity.type
_entity.pdbx_description
1 polymer ?
#
loop_
_entity_poly.entity_id
_entity_poly.type
_entity_poly.pdbx_seq_one_letter_code
_entity_poly.pdbx_strand_id
1 'polypeptide(L)'
;MTEDESPSDKPEIEPPPFFDKREEAEASFWRLKKASDKWREDRVKRVLAQEGEGLFTTFGRMIFVSSCIFFDFIVMIQIPVSLGKTTLSWAIYVTLLVMAIKYQREFYDNWFKIDISQIDFDQQ
;
A
#
# COMPACT_ATOMS: atom_id res chain seq x y z
N MET A 1 -48.41 -50.28 48.32
CA MET A 1 -47.07 -50.18 48.90
C MET A 1 -46.25 -49.52 47.80
N THR A 2 -46.35 -48.20 47.59
CA THR A 2 -45.82 -47.13 48.48
C THR A 2 -44.36 -47.46 48.79
N GLU A 3 -43.36 -46.70 48.33
CA GLU A 3 -43.17 -45.29 48.61
C GLU A 3 -42.35 -44.57 47.51
N ASP A 4 -42.73 -43.31 47.27
CA ASP A 4 -41.90 -42.25 46.72
C ASP A 4 -40.61 -42.10 47.54
N GLU A 5 -39.47 -41.85 46.88
CA GLU A 5 -38.47 -40.92 47.39
C GLU A 5 -37.48 -40.52 46.28
N SER A 6 -37.67 -39.32 45.74
CA SER A 6 -36.59 -38.48 45.21
C SER A 6 -36.12 -37.62 46.37
N PRO A 7 -34.81 -37.45 46.59
CA PRO A 7 -34.22 -36.20 46.11
C PRO A 7 -32.73 -36.32 45.77
N SER A 8 -32.29 -35.70 44.67
CA SER A 8 -30.98 -35.02 44.61
C SER A 8 -30.80 -34.36 43.25
N ASP A 9 -31.33 -33.14 43.11
CA ASP A 9 -30.81 -32.16 42.16
C ASP A 9 -29.31 -31.95 42.44
N LYS A 10 -28.45 -32.44 41.54
CA LYS A 10 -27.06 -32.00 41.42
C LYS A 10 -26.93 -31.37 40.04
N PRO A 11 -26.54 -30.09 39.90
CA PRO A 11 -26.15 -29.58 38.61
C PRO A 11 -24.91 -30.35 38.17
N GLU A 12 -25.05 -31.14 37.13
CA GLU A 12 -23.95 -31.81 36.44
C GLU A 12 -23.09 -30.71 35.82
N ILE A 13 -22.10 -30.24 36.57
CA ILE A 13 -21.06 -29.35 36.06
C ILE A 13 -20.28 -30.21 35.07
N GLU A 14 -20.59 -30.06 33.77
CA GLU A 14 -19.83 -30.70 32.70
C GLU A 14 -18.34 -30.43 32.95
N PRO A 15 -17.50 -31.48 33.05
CA PRO A 15 -16.07 -31.29 33.23
C PRO A 15 -15.55 -30.44 32.06
N PRO A 16 -14.64 -29.48 32.30
CA PRO A 16 -14.11 -28.65 31.24
C PRO A 16 -13.57 -29.57 30.14
N PRO A 17 -13.86 -29.28 28.85
CA PRO A 17 -13.48 -30.14 27.75
C PRO A 17 -11.99 -30.46 27.87
N PHE A 18 -11.67 -31.75 28.00
CA PHE A 18 -10.29 -32.20 28.20
C PHE A 18 -9.56 -31.99 26.87
N PHE A 19 -8.79 -30.91 26.77
CA PHE A 19 -8.00 -30.62 25.59
C PHE A 19 -6.84 -31.61 25.49
N ASP A 20 -6.77 -32.39 24.39
CA ASP A 20 -5.59 -33.21 24.10
C ASP A 20 -4.41 -32.29 23.80
N LYS A 21 -3.42 -32.29 24.71
CA LYS A 21 -2.20 -31.48 24.61
C LYS A 21 -1.48 -31.68 23.27
N ARG A 22 -1.60 -32.85 22.66
CA ARG A 22 -1.00 -33.15 21.36
C ARG A 22 -1.71 -32.43 20.22
N GLU A 23 -3.04 -32.44 20.21
CA GLU A 23 -3.84 -31.72 19.20
C GLU A 23 -3.66 -30.21 19.31
N GLU A 24 -3.56 -29.67 20.54
CA GLU A 24 -3.27 -28.25 20.76
C GLU A 24 -1.86 -27.86 20.30
N ALA A 25 -0.87 -28.72 20.53
CA ALA A 25 0.50 -28.53 20.07
C ALA A 25 0.58 -28.55 18.54
N GLU A 26 -0.12 -29.46 17.87
CA GLU A 26 -0.20 -29.50 16.41
C GLU A 26 -0.93 -28.29 15.84
N ALA A 27 -2.07 -27.91 16.44
CA ALA A 27 -2.83 -26.73 16.00
C ALA A 27 -2.02 -25.44 16.18
N SER A 28 -1.29 -25.29 17.29
CA SER A 28 -0.40 -24.14 17.51
C SER A 28 0.80 -24.16 16.55
N PHE A 29 1.36 -25.33 16.25
CA PHE A 29 2.41 -25.48 15.23
C PHE A 29 1.93 -25.03 13.85
N TRP A 30 0.75 -25.45 13.42
CA TRP A 30 0.19 -25.05 12.12
C TRP A 30 -0.13 -23.55 12.04
N ARG A 31 -0.58 -22.94 13.15
CA ARG A 31 -0.75 -21.48 13.23
C ARG A 31 0.58 -20.75 13.10
N LEU A 32 1.59 -21.22 13.82
CA LEU A 32 2.94 -20.65 13.76
C LEU A 32 3.53 -20.79 12.35
N LYS A 33 3.37 -21.97 11.74
CA LYS A 33 3.81 -22.24 10.37
C LYS A 33 3.13 -21.30 9.38
N LYS A 34 1.80 -21.18 9.44
CA LYS A 34 1.05 -20.27 8.56
C LYS A 34 1.49 -18.81 8.72
N ALA A 35 1.77 -18.38 9.96
CA ALA A 35 2.30 -17.04 10.21
C ALA A 35 3.73 -16.87 9.65
N SER A 36 4.57 -17.90 9.77
CA SER A 36 5.92 -17.91 9.22
C SER A 36 5.93 -17.89 7.69
N ASP A 37 5.08 -18.69 7.05
CA ASP A 37 4.94 -18.77 5.60
C ASP A 37 4.45 -17.42 5.04
N LYS A 38 3.43 -16.82 5.67
CA LYS A 38 2.97 -15.46 5.32
C LYS A 38 4.09 -14.42 5.42
N TRP A 39 4.89 -14.47 6.48
CA TRP A 39 6.02 -13.55 6.63
C TRP A 39 7.10 -13.75 5.56
N ARG A 40 7.36 -15.00 5.16
CA ARG A 40 8.30 -15.31 4.07
C ARG A 40 7.79 -14.77 2.74
N GLU A 41 6.53 -14.99 2.42
CA GLU A 41 5.90 -14.45 1.21
C GLU A 41 5.99 -12.92 1.19
N ASP A 42 5.66 -12.25 2.29
CA ASP A 42 5.71 -10.78 2.38
C ASP A 42 7.13 -10.24 2.21
N ARG A 43 8.14 -10.96 2.72
CA ARG A 43 9.55 -10.60 2.48
C ARG A 43 9.95 -10.77 1.03
N VAL A 44 9.59 -11.89 0.41
CA VAL A 44 9.91 -12.16 -1.00
C VAL A 44 9.24 -11.12 -1.91
N LYS A 45 7.96 -10.80 -1.65
CA LYS A 45 7.23 -9.72 -2.34
C LYS A 45 7.96 -8.39 -2.26
N ARG A 46 8.47 -8.02 -1.08
CA ARG A 46 9.20 -6.76 -0.90
C ARG A 46 10.50 -6.71 -1.70
N VAL A 47 11.26 -7.81 -1.72
CA VAL A 47 12.54 -7.88 -2.45
C VAL A 47 12.29 -7.83 -3.95
N LEU A 48 11.31 -8.58 -4.45
CA LEU A 48 10.96 -8.59 -5.88
C LEU A 48 10.38 -7.24 -6.34
N ALA A 49 9.62 -6.55 -5.50
CA ALA A 49 9.17 -5.19 -5.79
C ALA A 49 10.34 -4.20 -5.92
N GLN A 50 11.45 -4.43 -5.19
CA GLN A 50 12.66 -3.61 -5.30
C GLN A 50 13.52 -3.97 -6.52
N GLU A 51 13.58 -5.25 -6.91
CA GLU A 51 14.29 -5.67 -8.13
C GLU A 51 13.52 -5.29 -9.41
N GLY A 52 12.19 -5.23 -9.35
CA GLY A 52 11.34 -4.82 -10.46
C GLY A 52 11.35 -3.32 -10.75
N GLU A 53 11.78 -2.47 -9.81
CA GLU A 53 12.01 -1.05 -10.08
C GLU A 53 13.30 -0.88 -10.90
N GLY A 54 13.15 -0.86 -12.23
CA GLY A 54 14.27 -0.65 -13.13
C GLY A 54 14.95 0.68 -12.83
N LEU A 55 16.29 0.69 -12.71
CA LEU A 55 17.10 1.91 -12.52
C LEU A 55 16.69 3.04 -13.47
N PHE A 56 16.31 2.71 -14.71
CA PHE A 56 15.79 3.64 -15.71
C PHE A 56 14.51 4.39 -15.28
N THR A 57 13.59 3.75 -14.57
CA THR A 57 12.40 4.42 -14.03
C THR A 57 12.77 5.39 -12.92
N THR A 58 13.68 5.01 -12.02
CA THR A 58 14.16 5.88 -10.94
C THR A 58 14.91 7.10 -11.47
N PHE A 59 15.84 6.90 -12.41
CA PHE A 59 16.53 8.01 -13.10
C PHE A 59 15.58 8.84 -13.95
N GLY A 60 14.64 8.21 -14.65
CA GLY A 60 13.62 8.89 -15.46
C GLY A 60 12.76 9.82 -14.60
N ARG A 61 12.32 9.37 -13.42
CA ARG A 61 11.56 10.19 -12.47
C ARG A 61 12.35 11.39 -12.00
N MET A 62 13.64 11.19 -11.66
CA MET A 62 14.52 12.27 -11.24
C MET A 62 14.72 13.32 -12.35
N ILE A 63 15.00 12.87 -13.58
CA ILE A 63 15.19 13.76 -14.73
C ILE A 63 13.90 14.51 -15.06
N PHE A 64 12.75 13.84 -15.01
CA PHE A 64 11.45 14.46 -15.26
C PHE A 64 11.10 15.54 -14.25
N VAL A 65 11.27 15.27 -12.95
CA VAL A 65 11.00 16.27 -11.92
C VAL A 65 11.96 17.45 -12.06
N SER A 66 13.23 17.18 -12.33
CA SER A 66 14.23 18.22 -12.60
C SER A 66 13.81 19.10 -13.78
N SER A 67 13.42 18.51 -14.92
CA SER A 67 13.00 19.27 -16.10
C SER A 67 11.72 20.07 -15.87
N CYS A 68 10.76 19.57 -15.09
CA CYS A 68 9.56 20.31 -14.69
C CYS A 68 9.91 21.55 -13.88
N ILE A 69 10.81 21.43 -12.88
CA ILE A 69 11.26 22.57 -12.08
C ILE A 69 11.97 23.61 -12.95
N PHE A 70 12.85 23.16 -13.87
CA PHE A 70 13.50 24.08 -14.81
C PHE A 70 12.52 24.79 -15.72
N PHE A 71 11.51 24.08 -16.25
CA PHE A 71 10.47 24.66 -17.08
C PHE A 71 9.63 25.69 -16.30
N ASP A 72 9.15 25.31 -15.11
CA ASP A 72 8.33 26.18 -14.27
C ASP A 72 9.11 27.43 -13.83
N PHE A 73 10.41 27.30 -13.56
CA PHE A 73 11.21 28.43 -13.12
C PHE A 73 11.63 29.35 -14.28
N ILE A 74 12.06 28.80 -15.41
CA ILE A 74 12.60 29.59 -16.52
C ILE A 74 11.48 30.09 -17.45
N VAL A 75 10.59 29.19 -17.88
CA VAL A 75 9.58 29.51 -18.88
C VAL A 75 8.44 30.30 -18.26
N MET A 76 7.95 29.89 -17.08
CA MET A 76 6.81 30.61 -16.50
C MET A 76 7.19 31.97 -15.95
N ILE A 77 8.41 32.17 -15.43
CA ILE A 77 8.81 33.48 -14.88
C ILE A 77 8.93 34.56 -15.98
N GLN A 78 9.09 34.15 -17.23
CA GLN A 78 9.11 35.06 -18.36
C GLN A 78 7.75 35.72 -18.59
N ILE A 79 6.64 35.05 -18.25
CA ILE A 79 5.27 35.56 -18.41
C ILE A 79 5.03 36.87 -17.63
N PRO A 80 5.25 36.95 -16.30
CA PRO A 80 5.07 38.19 -15.57
C PRO A 80 6.09 39.27 -15.97
N VAL A 81 7.29 38.88 -16.39
CA VAL A 81 8.33 39.82 -16.85
C VAL A 81 7.92 40.48 -18.16
N SER A 82 7.39 39.73 -19.14
CA SER A 82 6.93 40.26 -20.43
C SER A 82 5.64 41.09 -20.31
N LEU A 83 4.74 40.77 -19.38
CA LEU A 83 3.51 41.54 -19.14
C LEU A 83 3.71 42.76 -18.20
N GLY A 84 4.94 43.23 -18.00
CA GLY A 84 5.20 44.46 -17.24
C GLY A 84 4.95 44.38 -15.74
N LYS A 85 5.01 43.18 -15.14
CA LYS A 85 4.94 42.94 -13.68
C LYS A 85 3.67 43.46 -12.99
N THR A 86 2.56 43.60 -13.72
CA THR A 86 1.28 44.05 -13.15
C THR A 86 0.63 42.96 -12.29
N THR A 87 -0.29 43.33 -11.39
CA THR A 87 -1.04 42.38 -10.55
C THR A 87 -1.79 41.33 -11.37
N LEU A 88 -2.30 41.71 -12.55
CA LEU A 88 -2.94 40.77 -13.48
C LEU A 88 -1.94 39.76 -14.06
N SER A 89 -0.70 40.18 -14.33
CA SER A 89 0.36 39.29 -14.81
C SER A 89 0.69 38.21 -13.78
N TRP A 90 0.70 38.57 -12.49
CA TRP A 90 0.88 37.62 -11.39
C TRP A 90 -0.32 36.67 -11.23
N ALA A 91 -1.56 37.18 -11.37
CA ALA A 91 -2.76 36.34 -11.32
C ALA A 91 -2.78 35.30 -12.46
N ILE A 92 -2.42 35.71 -13.68
CA ILE A 92 -2.30 34.83 -14.84
C ILE A 92 -1.19 33.80 -14.63
N TYR A 93 -0.02 34.23 -14.11
CA TYR A 93 1.09 33.34 -13.78
C TYR A 93 0.67 32.23 -12.80
N VAL A 94 0.05 32.59 -11.67
CA VAL A 94 -0.40 31.61 -10.67
C VAL A 94 -1.41 30.64 -11.26
N THR A 95 -2.36 31.15 -12.07
CA THR A 95 -3.38 30.31 -12.71
C THR A 95 -2.75 29.29 -13.66
N LEU A 96 -1.81 29.72 -14.49
CA LEU A 96 -1.07 28.84 -15.39
C LEU A 96 -0.21 27.83 -14.62
N LEU A 97 0.34 28.22 -13.46
CA LEU A 97 1.25 27.37 -12.69
C LEU A 97 0.47 26.23 -12.06
N VAL A 98 -0.70 26.51 -11.50
CA VAL A 98 -1.59 25.47 -11.00
C VAL A 98 -2.01 24.52 -12.13
N MET A 99 -2.30 25.03 -13.32
CA MET A 99 -2.65 24.21 -14.46
C MET A 99 -1.49 23.33 -14.93
N ALA A 100 -0.28 23.90 -15.02
CA ALA A 100 0.94 23.20 -15.39
C ALA A 100 1.26 22.07 -14.41
N ILE A 101 1.21 22.32 -13.10
CA ILE A 101 1.46 21.31 -12.07
C ILE A 101 0.44 20.16 -12.18
N LYS A 102 -0.84 20.47 -12.39
CA LYS A 102 -1.87 19.42 -12.56
C LYS A 102 -1.58 18.56 -13.78
N TYR A 103 -1.21 19.17 -14.90
CA TYR A 103 -0.86 18.47 -16.12
C TYR A 103 0.43 17.64 -15.96
N GLN A 104 1.47 18.20 -15.35
CA GLN A 104 2.73 17.51 -15.04
C GLN A 104 2.50 16.30 -14.14
N ARG A 105 1.62 16.42 -13.13
CA ARG A 105 1.25 15.31 -12.26
C ARG A 105 0.54 14.19 -13.01
N GLU A 106 -0.47 14.54 -13.80
CA GLU A 106 -1.21 13.54 -14.57
C GLU A 106 -0.32 12.85 -15.62
N PHE A 107 0.56 13.61 -16.26
CA PHE A 107 1.55 13.08 -17.18
C PHE A 107 2.57 12.18 -16.47
N TYR A 108 3.06 12.59 -15.30
CA TYR A 108 3.97 11.78 -14.47
C TYR A 108 3.32 10.46 -14.07
N ASP A 109 2.08 10.51 -13.57
CA ASP A 109 1.34 9.32 -13.16
C ASP A 109 1.08 8.39 -14.35
N ASN A 110 0.82 8.93 -15.55
CA ASN A 110 0.61 8.12 -16.74
C ASN A 110 1.92 7.54 -17.32
N TRP A 111 3.01 8.30 -17.30
CA TRP A 111 4.29 7.91 -17.90
C TRP A 111 5.11 6.98 -17.00
N PHE A 112 5.02 7.16 -15.68
CA PHE A 112 5.71 6.35 -14.67
C PHE A 112 4.78 5.43 -13.90
N LYS A 113 3.59 5.13 -14.45
CA LYS A 113 2.74 4.03 -14.01
C LYS A 113 3.58 2.76 -14.11
N ILE A 114 4.08 2.31 -12.97
CA ILE A 114 4.75 1.02 -12.86
C ILE A 114 3.61 0.00 -12.99
N ASP A 115 3.62 -0.80 -14.05
CA ASP A 115 2.79 -1.99 -14.18
C ASP A 115 3.25 -3.02 -13.14
N ILE A 116 2.84 -2.82 -11.89
CA ILE A 116 3.01 -3.79 -10.79
C ILE A 116 2.20 -5.07 -11.12
N SER A 117 1.27 -5.02 -12.07
CA SER A 117 0.49 -6.15 -12.56
C SER A 117 1.28 -7.18 -13.38
N GLN A 118 2.53 -6.92 -13.78
CA GLN A 118 3.37 -7.97 -14.38
C GLN A 118 3.93 -8.96 -13.35
N ILE A 119 3.78 -8.67 -12.05
CA ILE A 119 4.07 -9.60 -10.98
C ILE A 119 2.78 -10.38 -10.70
N ASP A 120 2.34 -11.16 -11.69
CA ASP A 120 1.28 -12.15 -11.53
C ASP A 120 1.93 -13.47 -11.08
N PHE A 121 1.67 -13.85 -9.83
CA PHE A 121 2.17 -15.11 -9.25
C PHE A 121 1.08 -16.19 -9.15
N ASP A 122 -0.10 -15.98 -9.73
CA ASP A 122 -1.15 -17.03 -9.76
C ASP A 122 -0.89 -18.09 -10.84
N GLN A 123 0.28 -18.09 -11.48
CA GLN A 123 0.69 -19.12 -12.43
C GLN A 123 1.56 -20.21 -11.77
N GLN A 124 0.84 -21.08 -11.04
CA GLN A 124 1.13 -22.49 -10.73
C GLN A 124 1.98 -22.84 -9.51
#